data_AF-A0A151QY94-F1
#
_entry.id   AF-A0A151QY94-F1
#
_cell.length_a   1.000
_cell.length_b   1.000
_cell.length_c   1.000
_cell.angle_alpha   90.00
_cell.angle_beta   90.00
_cell.angle_gamma   90.00
#
_symmetry.space_group_name_H-M   'P 1'
#
loop_
_entity.id
_entity.type
_entity.pdbx_description
1 polymer ?
#
loop_
_entity_poly.entity_id
_entity_poly.type
_entity_poly.pdbx_seq_one_letter_code
_entity_poly.pdbx_strand_id
1 'polypeptide(L)'
;MELAPYGSLGELIRKRGALSEDMVRIYTHMLLKGLHCIHEKGVVHCDLKPDNILLFPTWKSETWNQVKIADFGLAKTREEANAEFGFGKMKFRGTAFYMSPESVTGVIGTALDIWSLGCIVIEMITGMDAWRNVESQEELMLKLALYKEAPPIPDGLSWVCKDFLGKCFVKDPTLRFSAAMLLNHPFINSTYTNDMQTSDTACLASSQSVTSSSFFTYDLFDFLPHN
;
A
#
# COMPACT_ATOMS: atom_id res chain seq x y z
N MET A 1 -21.70 12.35 -5.83
CA MET A 1 -20.24 12.21 -5.72
C MET A 1 -19.75 13.26 -4.75
N GLU A 2 -19.07 12.88 -3.68
CA GLU A 2 -18.26 13.84 -2.92
C GLU A 2 -17.21 14.40 -3.89
N LEU A 3 -17.21 15.72 -4.09
CA LEU A 3 -16.15 16.40 -4.84
C LEU A 3 -14.87 16.24 -4.02
N ALA A 4 -13.83 15.59 -4.57
CA ALA A 4 -12.53 15.48 -3.92
C ALA A 4 -11.79 16.82 -4.08
N PRO A 5 -11.83 17.71 -3.06
CA PRO A 5 -11.45 19.10 -3.26
C PRO A 5 -9.94 19.26 -3.50
N TYR A 6 -9.14 18.26 -3.10
CA TYR A 6 -7.67 18.30 -3.15
C TYR A 6 -7.09 17.39 -4.25
N GLY A 7 -7.93 16.91 -5.18
CA GLY A 7 -7.49 16.07 -6.29
C GLY A 7 -7.11 14.65 -5.86
N SER A 8 -6.20 14.04 -6.62
CA SER A 8 -5.71 12.68 -6.39
C SER A 8 -4.33 12.63 -5.73
N LEU A 9 -3.96 11.47 -5.17
CA LEU A 9 -2.61 11.20 -4.71
C LEU A 9 -1.59 11.35 -5.85
N GLY A 10 -1.96 10.95 -7.07
CA GLY A 10 -1.12 11.14 -8.26
C GLY A 10 -0.82 12.62 -8.52
N GLU A 11 -1.82 13.50 -8.40
CA GLU A 11 -1.59 14.94 -8.50
C GLU A 11 -0.69 15.47 -7.38
N LEU A 12 -0.85 14.97 -6.16
CA LEU A 12 0.00 15.36 -5.04
C LEU A 12 1.46 14.99 -5.29
N ILE A 13 1.72 13.76 -5.75
CA ILE A 13 3.07 13.28 -6.08
C ILE A 13 3.66 14.14 -7.19
N ARG A 14 2.92 14.41 -8.28
CA ARG A 14 3.39 15.28 -9.37
C ARG A 14 3.72 16.71 -8.91
N LYS A 15 2.96 17.25 -7.95
CA LYS A 15 3.15 18.62 -7.43
C LYS A 15 4.29 18.72 -6.41
N ARG A 16 4.44 17.74 -5.52
CA ARG A 16 5.42 17.78 -4.41
C ARG A 16 6.71 16.99 -4.68
N GLY A 17 6.67 16.03 -5.60
CA GLY A 17 7.72 15.03 -5.76
C GLY A 17 7.69 13.97 -4.65
N ALA A 18 8.87 13.47 -4.30
CA ALA A 18 9.07 12.47 -3.25
C ALA A 18 8.50 12.92 -1.89
N LEU A 19 7.84 12.00 -1.20
CA LEU A 19 7.29 12.16 0.14
C LEU A 19 8.21 11.50 1.19
N SER A 20 8.18 11.99 2.42
CA SER A 20 8.91 11.36 3.53
C SER A 20 8.32 9.99 3.89
N GLU A 21 9.14 9.07 4.40
CA GLU A 21 8.66 7.75 4.85
C GLU A 21 7.53 7.85 5.88
N ASP A 22 7.52 8.87 6.74
CA ASP A 22 6.44 9.09 7.70
C ASP A 22 5.11 9.43 7.02
N MET A 23 5.14 10.28 5.99
CA MET A 23 3.93 10.60 5.21
C MET A 23 3.47 9.40 4.37
N VAL A 24 4.42 8.69 3.76
CA VAL A 24 4.18 7.42 3.05
C VAL A 24 3.51 6.42 3.97
N ARG A 25 3.99 6.24 5.20
CA ARG A 25 3.41 5.35 6.22
C ARG A 25 1.95 5.71 6.51
N ILE A 26 1.66 6.99 6.74
CA ILE A 26 0.31 7.48 7.03
C ILE A 26 -0.65 7.17 5.87
N TYR A 27 -0.26 7.49 4.64
CA TYR A 27 -1.09 7.21 3.46
C TYR A 27 -1.26 5.70 3.23
N THR A 28 -0.17 4.94 3.34
CA THR A 28 -0.20 3.47 3.18
C THR A 28 -1.12 2.82 4.22
N HIS A 29 -1.10 3.28 5.48
CA HIS A 29 -1.99 2.79 6.53
C HIS A 29 -3.47 3.02 6.17
N MET A 30 -3.82 4.21 5.70
CA MET A 30 -5.20 4.52 5.27
C MET A 30 -5.63 3.70 4.03
N LEU A 31 -4.74 3.54 3.06
CA LEU A 31 -4.98 2.71 1.87
C LEU A 31 -5.19 1.24 2.25
N LEU A 32 -4.37 0.69 3.14
CA LEU A 32 -4.53 -0.66 3.65
C LEU A 32 -5.87 -0.87 4.36
N LYS A 33 -6.34 0.11 5.14
CA LYS A 33 -7.69 0.07 5.74
C LYS A 33 -8.79 0.03 4.67
N GLY A 34 -8.66 0.85 3.63
CA GLY A 34 -9.58 0.85 2.49
C GLY A 34 -9.59 -0.49 1.75
N LEU A 35 -8.41 -1.02 1.42
CA LEU A 35 -8.23 -2.30 0.76
C LEU A 35 -8.78 -3.45 1.59
N HIS A 36 -8.47 -3.50 2.88
CA HIS A 36 -9.01 -4.51 3.79
C HIS A 36 -10.54 -4.53 3.76
N CYS A 37 -11.18 -3.36 3.85
CA CYS A 37 -12.63 -3.22 3.82
C CYS A 37 -13.27 -3.75 2.51
N ILE A 38 -12.68 -3.47 1.34
CA ILE A 38 -13.22 -3.96 0.07
C ILE A 38 -12.91 -5.46 -0.14
N HIS A 39 -11.74 -5.92 0.30
CA HIS A 39 -11.32 -7.31 0.19
C HIS A 39 -12.17 -8.24 1.07
N GLU A 40 -12.57 -7.80 2.27
CA GLU A 40 -13.51 -8.53 3.14
C GLU A 40 -14.87 -8.72 2.50
N LYS A 41 -15.31 -7.74 1.70
CA LYS A 41 -16.55 -7.83 0.90
C LYS A 41 -16.39 -8.67 -0.37
N GLY A 42 -15.22 -9.25 -0.60
CA GLY A 42 -14.92 -10.07 -1.78
C GLY A 42 -14.78 -9.26 -3.07
N VAL A 43 -14.47 -7.97 -2.97
CA VAL A 43 -14.23 -7.08 -4.11
C VAL A 43 -12.73 -6.89 -4.30
N VAL A 44 -12.25 -7.08 -5.53
CA VAL A 44 -10.89 -6.76 -6.00
C VAL A 44 -10.98 -5.47 -6.83
N HIS A 45 -10.10 -4.51 -6.59
CA HIS A 45 -10.17 -3.22 -7.28
C HIS A 45 -9.71 -3.29 -8.73
N CYS A 46 -8.64 -4.04 -9.02
CA CYS A 46 -8.10 -4.31 -10.37
C CYS A 46 -7.52 -3.11 -11.14
N ASP A 47 -7.53 -1.89 -10.58
CA ASP A 47 -6.91 -0.69 -11.18
C ASP A 47 -6.48 0.29 -10.09
N LEU A 48 -5.83 -0.23 -9.04
CA LEU A 48 -5.32 0.59 -7.97
C LEU A 48 -4.08 1.37 -8.46
N LYS A 49 -4.18 2.70 -8.45
CA LYS A 49 -3.12 3.64 -8.84
C LYS A 49 -3.29 4.96 -8.11
N PRO A 50 -2.28 5.84 -8.05
CA PRO A 50 -2.36 7.12 -7.35
C PRO A 50 -3.49 8.03 -7.86
N ASP A 51 -3.80 8.00 -9.16
CA ASP A 51 -4.89 8.80 -9.72
C ASP A 51 -6.28 8.33 -9.26
N ASN A 52 -6.41 7.07 -8.84
CA ASN A 52 -7.64 6.48 -8.28
C ASN A 52 -7.70 6.59 -6.74
N ILE A 53 -6.79 7.35 -6.14
CA ILE A 53 -6.77 7.63 -4.69
C ILE A 53 -7.08 9.11 -4.49
N LEU A 54 -8.26 9.40 -3.95
CA LEU A 54 -8.75 10.77 -3.78
C LEU A 54 -8.37 11.36 -2.43
N LEU A 55 -8.02 12.64 -2.43
CA LEU A 55 -7.58 13.39 -1.25
C LEU A 55 -8.72 14.26 -0.70
N PHE A 56 -8.88 14.22 0.62
CA PHE A 56 -9.86 14.98 1.38
C PHE A 56 -9.20 15.73 2.54
N PRO A 57 -9.74 16.89 2.93
CA PRO A 57 -9.26 17.58 4.12
C PRO A 57 -9.46 16.71 5.37
N THR A 58 -8.60 16.91 6.35
CA THR A 58 -8.73 16.28 7.67
C THR A 58 -8.50 17.33 8.74
N TRP A 59 -9.27 17.25 9.83
CA TRP A 59 -9.04 18.10 10.99
C TRP A 59 -7.86 17.63 11.85
N LYS A 60 -7.34 16.42 11.59
CA LYS A 60 -6.29 15.79 12.39
C LYS A 60 -4.88 16.33 12.07
N SER A 61 -4.73 17.04 10.96
CA SER A 61 -3.42 17.52 10.51
C SER A 61 -3.56 18.57 9.42
N GLU A 62 -2.64 19.54 9.42
CA GLU A 62 -2.47 20.51 8.33
C GLU A 62 -1.42 20.05 7.30
N THR A 63 -0.68 18.98 7.60
CA THR A 63 0.45 18.53 6.78
C THR A 63 0.13 17.35 5.86
N TRP A 64 -0.94 16.60 6.15
CA TRP A 64 -1.36 15.44 5.37
C TRP A 64 -2.89 15.40 5.21
N ASN A 65 -3.34 14.72 4.15
CA ASN A 65 -4.76 14.64 3.78
C ASN A 65 -5.36 13.26 4.12
N GLN A 66 -6.65 13.20 4.35
CA GLN A 66 -7.34 11.90 4.35
C GLN A 66 -7.37 11.36 2.91
N VAL A 67 -7.20 10.05 2.74
CA VAL A 67 -7.26 9.39 1.43
C VAL A 67 -8.43 8.40 1.36
N LYS A 68 -9.06 8.30 0.20
CA LYS A 68 -10.08 7.28 -0.10
C LYS A 68 -9.81 6.64 -1.47
N ILE A 69 -10.02 5.34 -1.56
CA ILE A 69 -9.94 4.59 -2.82
C ILE A 69 -11.18 4.90 -3.65
N ALA A 70 -11.01 5.16 -4.94
CA ALA A 70 -12.06 5.54 -5.88
C ALA A 70 -11.90 4.79 -7.22
N ASP A 71 -12.88 4.97 -8.10
CA ASP A 71 -12.96 4.35 -9.43
C ASP A 71 -12.97 2.81 -9.41
N PHE A 72 -14.13 2.27 -9.07
CA PHE A 72 -14.40 0.83 -9.10
C PHE A 72 -14.87 0.35 -10.50
N GLY A 73 -14.63 1.11 -11.57
CA GLY A 73 -15.11 0.78 -12.92
C GLY A 73 -14.54 -0.54 -13.47
N LEU A 74 -13.38 -0.96 -12.98
CA LEU A 74 -12.73 -2.24 -13.31
C LEU A 74 -12.78 -3.27 -12.17
N ALA A 75 -13.43 -2.93 -11.05
CA ALA A 75 -13.50 -3.81 -9.89
C ALA A 75 -14.27 -5.09 -10.20
N LYS A 76 -13.94 -6.15 -9.47
CA LYS A 76 -14.52 -7.47 -9.65
C LYS A 76 -14.92 -8.10 -8.32
N THR A 77 -16.08 -8.75 -8.30
CA THR A 77 -16.41 -9.64 -7.20
C THR A 77 -15.68 -10.98 -7.36
N ARG A 78 -15.64 -11.76 -6.28
CA ARG A 78 -15.06 -13.11 -6.28
C ARG A 78 -15.73 -14.03 -7.28
N GLU A 79 -17.04 -13.91 -7.44
CA GLU A 79 -17.84 -14.69 -8.38
C GLU A 79 -17.48 -14.33 -9.83
N GLU A 80 -17.36 -13.03 -10.14
CA GLU A 80 -16.95 -12.57 -11.47
C GLU A 80 -15.51 -12.97 -11.80
N ALA A 81 -14.59 -12.88 -10.83
CA ALA A 81 -13.21 -13.32 -10.99
C ALA A 81 -13.12 -14.82 -11.33
N ASN A 82 -13.90 -15.65 -10.64
CA ASN A 82 -13.96 -17.09 -10.90
C ASN A 82 -14.61 -17.42 -12.25
N ALA A 83 -15.62 -16.65 -12.67
CA ALA A 83 -16.29 -16.86 -13.96
C ALA A 83 -15.41 -16.49 -15.16
N GLU A 84 -14.49 -15.54 -15.01
CA GLU A 84 -13.53 -15.16 -16.06
C GLU A 84 -12.32 -16.12 -16.14
N PHE A 85 -12.03 -16.85 -15.06
CA PHE A 85 -10.97 -17.86 -15.02
C PHE A 85 -11.31 -19.04 -15.96
N GLY A 86 -10.64 -19.09 -17.13
CA GLY A 86 -10.81 -20.16 -18.12
C GLY A 86 -11.23 -19.70 -19.52
N PHE A 87 -11.63 -18.44 -19.70
CA PHE A 87 -11.81 -17.88 -21.04
C PHE A 87 -10.46 -17.41 -21.57
N GLY A 88 -9.73 -18.30 -22.25
CA GLY A 88 -8.35 -18.16 -22.76
C GLY A 88 -8.03 -16.96 -23.67
N LYS A 89 -8.34 -15.75 -23.22
CA LYS A 89 -7.90 -14.48 -23.77
C LYS A 89 -7.11 -13.79 -22.68
N MET A 90 -5.85 -13.46 -22.98
CA MET A 90 -5.05 -12.51 -22.21
C MET A 90 -5.81 -11.18 -22.22
N LYS A 91 -6.65 -10.94 -21.21
CA LYS A 91 -7.40 -9.69 -21.05
C LYS A 91 -6.69 -8.87 -19.99
N PHE A 92 -5.66 -8.16 -20.42
CA PHE A 92 -5.10 -7.09 -19.62
C PHE A 92 -6.21 -6.12 -19.20
N ARG A 93 -6.23 -5.76 -17.91
CA ARG A 93 -7.14 -4.79 -17.30
C ARG A 93 -6.31 -3.87 -16.41
N GLY A 94 -6.74 -2.61 -16.34
CA GLY A 94 -6.12 -1.59 -15.50
C GLY A 94 -4.93 -0.89 -16.15
N THR A 95 -4.07 -0.33 -15.33
CA THR A 95 -2.92 0.48 -15.74
C THR A 95 -1.63 -0.32 -15.60
N ALA A 96 -0.87 -0.48 -16.69
CA ALA A 96 0.16 -1.52 -16.80
C ALA A 96 1.25 -1.44 -15.73
N PHE A 97 1.64 -0.22 -15.34
CA PHE A 97 2.71 0.02 -14.38
C PHE A 97 2.40 -0.40 -12.94
N TYR A 98 1.14 -0.72 -12.62
CA TYR A 98 0.73 -1.23 -11.31
C TYR A 98 0.37 -2.72 -11.33
N MET A 99 0.64 -3.40 -12.46
CA MET A 99 0.21 -4.75 -12.71
C MET A 99 1.04 -5.79 -11.95
N SER A 100 0.35 -6.80 -11.40
CA SER A 100 0.96 -7.99 -10.80
C SER A 100 1.28 -9.07 -11.85
N PRO A 101 2.26 -9.96 -11.61
CA PRO A 101 2.59 -11.03 -12.56
C PRO A 101 1.40 -11.91 -12.93
N GLU A 102 0.57 -12.28 -11.95
CA GLU A 102 -0.57 -13.17 -12.16
C GLU A 102 -1.70 -12.51 -12.98
N SER A 103 -1.84 -11.19 -12.89
CA SER A 103 -2.86 -10.46 -13.64
C SER A 103 -2.55 -10.35 -15.14
N VAL A 104 -1.27 -10.44 -15.55
CA VAL A 104 -0.89 -10.59 -16.96
C VAL A 104 -1.47 -11.88 -17.55
N THR A 105 -1.52 -12.94 -16.72
CA THR A 105 -2.10 -14.25 -17.10
C THR A 105 -3.61 -14.33 -16.88
N GLY A 106 -4.26 -13.23 -16.51
CA GLY A 106 -5.71 -13.15 -16.30
C GLY A 106 -6.19 -13.67 -14.95
N VAL A 107 -5.30 -13.93 -14.00
CA VAL A 107 -5.69 -14.32 -12.63
C VAL A 107 -6.09 -13.07 -11.86
N ILE A 108 -7.31 -13.06 -11.34
CA ILE A 108 -7.86 -11.96 -10.54
C ILE A 108 -7.99 -12.43 -9.10
N GLY A 109 -7.40 -11.66 -8.19
CA GLY A 109 -7.48 -11.92 -6.76
C GLY A 109 -7.01 -10.70 -5.97
N THR A 110 -7.36 -10.64 -4.69
CA THR A 110 -7.05 -9.50 -3.81
C THR A 110 -5.54 -9.22 -3.71
N ALA A 111 -4.70 -10.24 -3.89
CA ALA A 111 -3.24 -10.11 -3.94
C ALA A 111 -2.74 -9.18 -5.05
N LEU A 112 -3.50 -9.04 -6.15
CA LEU A 112 -3.20 -8.11 -7.24
C LEU A 112 -3.13 -6.67 -6.71
N ASP A 113 -4.15 -6.24 -5.96
CA ASP A 113 -4.21 -4.89 -5.40
C ASP A 113 -3.07 -4.62 -4.41
N ILE A 114 -2.56 -5.65 -3.75
CA ILE A 114 -1.40 -5.54 -2.84
C ILE A 114 -0.11 -5.27 -3.60
N TRP A 115 0.07 -5.88 -4.77
CA TRP A 115 1.19 -5.56 -5.65
C TRP A 115 1.11 -4.11 -6.13
N SER A 116 -0.08 -3.68 -6.59
CA SER A 116 -0.34 -2.31 -7.01
C SER A 116 -0.06 -1.31 -5.87
N LEU A 117 -0.45 -1.63 -4.63
CA LEU A 117 -0.11 -0.84 -3.45
C LEU A 117 1.41 -0.70 -3.27
N GLY A 118 2.17 -1.78 -3.45
CA GLY A 118 3.64 -1.74 -3.41
C GLY A 118 4.23 -0.75 -4.43
N CYS A 119 3.71 -0.75 -5.66
CA CYS A 119 4.11 0.23 -6.68
C CYS A 119 3.79 1.67 -6.24
N ILE A 120 2.61 1.91 -5.68
CA ILE A 120 2.20 3.23 -5.17
C ILE A 120 3.11 3.70 -4.03
N VAL A 121 3.56 2.79 -3.15
CA VAL A 121 4.50 3.12 -2.07
C VAL A 121 5.86 3.56 -2.64
N ILE A 122 6.39 2.85 -3.63
CA ILE A 122 7.63 3.28 -4.32
C ILE A 122 7.44 4.66 -4.97
N GLU A 123 6.30 4.89 -5.60
CA GLU A 123 6.02 6.15 -6.28
C GLU A 123 5.89 7.32 -5.30
N MET A 124 5.22 7.14 -4.16
CA MET A 124 5.18 8.15 -3.10
C MET A 124 6.57 8.46 -2.56
N ILE A 125 7.41 7.45 -2.37
CA ILE A 125 8.77 7.59 -1.82
C ILE A 125 9.71 8.31 -2.79
N THR A 126 9.62 7.98 -4.08
CA THR A 126 10.60 8.44 -5.09
C THR A 126 10.10 9.64 -5.88
N GLY A 127 8.80 9.89 -5.89
CA GLY A 127 8.15 10.85 -6.79
C GLY A 127 8.08 10.39 -8.25
N MET A 128 8.37 9.11 -8.53
CA MET A 128 8.51 8.56 -9.88
C MET A 128 7.90 7.16 -9.97
N ASP A 129 7.47 6.75 -11.18
CA ASP A 129 6.91 5.42 -11.41
C ASP A 129 7.84 4.30 -10.92
N ALA A 130 7.25 3.26 -10.31
CA ALA A 130 8.01 2.13 -9.78
C ALA A 130 8.85 1.39 -10.84
N TRP A 131 8.43 1.48 -12.11
CA TRP A 131 9.11 0.89 -13.26
C TRP A 131 9.77 1.94 -14.17
N ARG A 132 10.22 3.07 -13.63
CA ARG A 132 10.79 4.20 -14.38
C ARG A 132 11.88 3.87 -15.43
N ASN A 133 12.53 2.71 -15.34
CA ASN A 133 13.57 2.27 -16.27
C ASN A 133 13.06 1.28 -17.34
N VAL A 134 11.76 1.03 -17.38
CA VAL A 134 11.10 0.17 -18.37
C VAL A 134 10.51 1.07 -19.45
N GLU A 135 10.92 0.86 -20.70
CA GLU A 135 10.68 1.82 -21.78
C GLU A 135 9.33 1.62 -22.47
N SER A 136 8.72 0.44 -22.32
CA SER A 136 7.45 0.10 -22.96
C SER A 136 6.56 -0.80 -22.12
N GLN A 137 5.25 -0.73 -22.37
CA GLN A 137 4.28 -1.63 -21.76
C GLN A 137 4.55 -3.09 -22.14
N GLU A 138 4.97 -3.34 -23.38
CA GLU A 138 5.31 -4.67 -23.88
C GLU A 138 6.50 -5.26 -23.12
N GLU A 139 7.55 -4.48 -22.89
CA GLU A 139 8.69 -4.89 -22.08
C GLU A 139 8.26 -5.24 -20.64
N LEU A 140 7.43 -4.40 -20.02
CA LEU A 140 6.91 -4.65 -18.67
C LEU A 140 6.11 -5.96 -18.61
N MET A 141 5.20 -6.17 -19.57
CA MET A 141 4.40 -7.39 -19.63
C MET A 141 5.28 -8.64 -19.80
N LEU A 142 6.33 -8.57 -20.64
CA LEU A 142 7.28 -9.68 -20.80
C LEU A 142 8.05 -9.96 -19.50
N LYS A 143 8.53 -8.92 -18.82
CA LYS A 143 9.22 -9.03 -17.52
C LYS A 143 8.34 -9.71 -16.46
N LEU A 144 7.09 -9.29 -16.37
CA LEU A 144 6.10 -9.84 -15.43
C LEU A 144 5.69 -11.28 -15.80
N ALA A 145 5.37 -11.55 -17.06
CA ALA A 145 4.88 -12.85 -17.51
C ALA A 145 5.94 -13.95 -17.46
N LEU A 146 7.19 -13.64 -17.86
CA LEU A 146 8.25 -14.63 -18.00
C LEU A 146 9.09 -14.79 -16.72
N TYR A 147 9.41 -13.67 -16.05
CA TYR A 147 10.34 -13.68 -14.92
C TYR A 147 9.68 -13.38 -13.58
N LYS A 148 8.41 -12.96 -13.59
CA LYS A 148 7.70 -12.43 -12.40
C LYS A 148 8.59 -11.41 -11.69
N GLU A 149 9.23 -10.54 -12.47
CA GLU A 149 10.15 -9.51 -11.96
C GLU A 149 9.36 -8.55 -11.06
N ALA A 150 9.96 -8.12 -9.96
CA ALA A 150 9.39 -7.10 -9.09
C ALA A 150 10.01 -5.74 -9.41
N PRO A 151 9.31 -4.62 -9.16
CA PRO A 151 9.92 -3.30 -9.31
C PRO A 151 11.16 -3.17 -8.42
N PRO A 152 12.19 -2.42 -8.84
CA PRO A 152 13.37 -2.19 -8.01
C PRO A 152 13.01 -1.42 -6.74
N ILE A 153 13.40 -1.96 -5.58
CA ILE A 153 13.23 -1.27 -4.29
C ILE A 153 14.39 -0.27 -4.11
N PRO A 154 14.13 1.02 -3.84
CA PRO A 154 15.18 2.02 -3.65
C PRO A 154 16.13 1.71 -2.47
N ASP A 155 17.43 1.98 -2.65
CA ASP A 155 18.45 1.67 -1.64
C ASP A 155 18.38 2.57 -0.40
N GLY A 156 17.90 3.81 -0.52
CA GLY A 156 17.89 4.80 0.56
C GLY A 156 16.82 4.61 1.64
N LEU A 157 16.05 3.52 1.59
CA LEU A 157 14.92 3.29 2.50
C LEU A 157 15.32 2.60 3.79
N SER A 158 14.54 2.87 4.85
CA SER A 158 14.61 2.11 6.08
C SER A 158 14.43 0.60 5.81
N TRP A 159 15.10 -0.25 6.59
CA TRP A 159 14.97 -1.69 6.42
C TRP A 159 13.52 -2.15 6.58
N VAL A 160 12.76 -1.49 7.47
CA VAL A 160 11.36 -1.78 7.74
C VAL A 160 10.48 -1.48 6.51
N CYS A 161 10.75 -0.38 5.80
CA CYS A 161 10.07 -0.07 4.55
C CYS A 161 10.44 -1.06 3.43
N LYS A 162 11.72 -1.43 3.34
CA LYS A 162 12.17 -2.46 2.38
C LYS A 162 11.52 -3.82 2.64
N ASP A 163 11.42 -4.25 3.89
CA ASP A 163 10.72 -5.50 4.25
C ASP A 163 9.23 -5.44 3.89
N PHE A 164 8.57 -4.30 4.17
CA PHE A 164 7.17 -4.09 3.78
C PHE A 164 6.97 -4.25 2.27
N LEU A 165 7.81 -3.58 1.45
CA LEU A 165 7.78 -3.71 0.00
C LEU A 165 8.08 -5.16 -0.45
N GLY A 166 9.00 -5.84 0.23
CA GLY A 166 9.27 -7.26 0.03
C GLY A 166 8.04 -8.15 0.24
N LYS A 167 7.18 -7.83 1.23
CA LYS A 167 5.91 -8.55 1.44
C LYS A 167 4.86 -8.23 0.37
N CYS A 168 4.87 -7.03 -0.19
CA CYS A 168 4.00 -6.64 -1.30
C CYS A 168 4.39 -7.34 -2.62
N PHE A 169 5.68 -7.53 -2.87
CA PHE A 169 6.19 -8.07 -4.13
C PHE A 169 6.53 -9.57 -4.11
N VAL A 170 5.91 -10.33 -3.20
CA VAL A 170 5.99 -11.81 -3.24
C VAL A 170 5.39 -12.30 -4.55
N LYS A 171 6.17 -13.09 -5.30
CA LYS A 171 5.82 -13.57 -6.65
C LYS A 171 4.63 -14.52 -6.67
N ASP A 172 4.51 -15.35 -5.64
CA ASP A 172 3.34 -16.23 -5.47
C ASP A 172 2.22 -15.43 -4.79
N PRO A 173 1.09 -15.19 -5.48
CA PRO A 173 -0.02 -14.42 -4.92
C PRO A 173 -0.65 -15.07 -3.69
N THR A 174 -0.51 -16.39 -3.50
CA THR A 174 -1.05 -17.09 -2.33
C THR A 174 -0.20 -16.91 -1.08
N LEU A 175 1.08 -16.56 -1.26
CA LEU A 175 2.03 -16.27 -0.18
C LEU A 175 2.21 -14.77 0.06
N ARG A 176 1.73 -13.94 -0.86
CA ARG A 176 1.75 -12.47 -0.74
C ARG A 176 0.86 -12.04 0.42
N PHE A 177 1.36 -11.11 1.24
CA PHE A 177 0.61 -10.67 2.42
C PHE A 177 -0.72 -10.02 2.01
N SER A 178 -1.77 -10.28 2.78
CA SER A 178 -3.05 -9.60 2.60
C SER A 178 -3.01 -8.18 3.20
N ALA A 179 -4.01 -7.34 2.86
CA ALA A 179 -4.15 -6.02 3.47
C ALA A 179 -4.22 -6.11 5.02
N ALA A 180 -4.93 -7.11 5.56
CA ALA A 180 -5.02 -7.34 7.00
C ALA A 180 -3.65 -7.70 7.63
N MET A 181 -2.84 -8.52 6.95
CA MET A 181 -1.49 -8.85 7.42
C MET A 181 -0.57 -7.62 7.38
N LEU A 182 -0.65 -6.83 6.31
CA LEU A 182 0.16 -5.61 6.15
C LEU A 182 -0.22 -4.50 7.14
N LEU A 183 -1.48 -4.40 7.57
CA LEU A 183 -1.89 -3.49 8.65
C LEU A 183 -1.14 -3.75 9.96
N ASN A 184 -0.72 -5.00 10.20
CA ASN A 184 0.04 -5.40 11.38
C ASN A 184 1.56 -5.37 11.16
N HIS A 185 2.02 -5.00 9.96
CA HIS A 185 3.44 -4.94 9.64
C HIS A 185 4.13 -3.80 10.41
N PRO A 186 5.38 -3.97 10.89
CA PRO A 186 6.08 -2.92 11.64
C PRO A 186 6.16 -1.59 10.90
N PHE A 187 6.31 -1.58 9.57
CA PHE A 187 6.28 -0.33 8.79
C PHE A 187 5.05 0.52 9.07
N ILE A 188 3.90 -0.11 9.32
CA ILE A 188 2.61 0.53 9.58
C ILE A 188 2.37 0.71 11.08
N ASN A 189 2.68 -0.31 11.87
CA ASN A 189 2.34 -0.39 13.29
C ASN A 189 3.48 0.02 14.24
N SER A 190 4.61 0.49 13.72
CA SER A 190 5.64 1.10 14.56
C SER A 190 5.07 2.36 15.21
N THR A 191 4.59 2.23 16.44
CA THR A 191 4.70 3.30 17.43
C THR A 191 6.15 3.76 17.36
N TYR A 192 6.43 5.03 17.05
CA TYR A 192 7.78 5.57 16.93
C TYR A 192 8.68 5.07 18.08
N THR A 193 9.40 3.97 17.88
CA THR A 193 10.51 3.59 18.73
C THR A 193 11.66 4.40 18.20
N ASN A 194 11.82 5.59 18.79
CA ASN A 194 13.10 6.28 18.85
C ASN A 194 14.10 5.39 19.60
N ASP A 195 14.46 4.25 19.02
CA ASP A 195 15.72 3.60 19.34
C ASP A 195 16.69 4.05 18.28
N MET A 196 17.20 5.28 18.49
CA MET A 196 18.56 5.58 18.07
C MET A 196 19.40 4.39 18.56
N GLN A 197 19.96 3.64 17.61
CA GLN A 197 21.11 2.81 17.87
C GLN A 197 22.16 3.72 18.52
N THR A 198 22.20 3.70 19.84
CA THR A 198 23.32 4.25 20.59
C THR A 198 24.49 3.34 20.26
N SER A 199 25.44 3.96 19.58
CA SER A 199 26.79 3.46 19.41
C SER A 199 27.30 2.83 20.70
N ASP A 200 27.87 1.64 20.57
CA ASP A 200 28.71 0.99 21.57
C ASP A 200 29.56 2.01 22.33
N THR A 201 29.31 2.19 23.63
CA THR A 201 30.37 2.36 24.64
C THR A 201 29.84 2.25 26.08
N ALA A 202 30.50 1.37 26.83
CA ALA A 202 30.77 1.42 28.27
C ALA A 202 29.65 1.05 29.30
N CYS A 203 29.78 -0.19 29.82
CA CYS A 203 30.04 -0.50 31.23
C CYS A 203 29.40 0.41 32.32
N LEU A 204 28.43 -0.12 33.08
CA LEU A 204 28.56 -0.58 34.47
C LEU A 204 27.20 -0.68 35.15
N ALA A 205 27.05 -1.71 35.96
CA ALA A 205 25.88 -2.01 36.76
C ALA A 205 25.51 -0.89 37.74
N SER A 206 24.22 -0.66 37.93
CA SER A 206 23.60 -0.75 39.25
C SER A 206 22.07 -0.72 39.15
N SER A 207 21.48 -1.62 39.92
CA SER A 207 20.07 -1.83 40.19
C SER A 207 19.38 -0.63 40.84
N GLN A 208 18.12 -0.36 40.47
CA GLN A 208 17.02 -0.16 41.41
C GLN A 208 15.65 -0.18 40.72
N SER A 209 14.71 -0.85 41.39
CA SER A 209 13.30 -1.04 41.06
C SER A 209 12.45 0.18 41.45
N VAL A 210 11.51 0.59 40.60
CA VAL A 210 10.33 1.38 41.01
C VAL A 210 9.08 0.86 40.31
N THR A 211 8.09 0.49 41.12
CA THR A 211 6.72 0.11 40.79
C THR A 211 5.81 1.34 40.67
N SER A 212 4.77 1.27 39.82
CA SER A 212 3.39 1.82 40.01
C SER A 212 2.77 2.12 38.63
N SER A 213 1.87 1.28 38.13
CA SER A 213 0.39 1.40 38.25
C SER A 213 -0.26 2.43 37.31
N SER A 214 -0.85 1.87 36.25
CA SER A 214 -2.24 2.01 35.76
C SER A 214 -2.80 3.31 35.17
N PHE A 215 -3.67 3.08 34.17
CA PHE A 215 -4.75 3.90 33.59
C PHE A 215 -4.36 4.82 32.41
N PHE A 216 -5.08 4.93 31.29
CA PHE A 216 -6.45 4.59 30.90
C PHE A 216 -6.54 4.15 29.43
N THR A 217 -7.48 3.23 29.17
CA THR A 217 -8.14 2.93 27.90
C THR A 217 -9.08 4.05 27.46
N TYR A 218 -9.00 4.53 26.22
CA TYR A 218 -10.05 5.23 25.43
C TYR A 218 -9.56 5.26 23.96
N ASP A 219 -10.33 5.08 22.89
CA ASP A 219 -11.70 4.66 22.68
C ASP A 219 -11.79 4.12 21.23
N LEU A 220 -12.32 2.90 21.10
CA LEU A 220 -13.02 2.46 19.89
C LEU A 220 -14.43 3.04 20.02
N PHE A 221 -14.84 3.95 19.14
CA PHE A 221 -16.21 4.14 18.63
C PHE A 221 -16.26 5.49 17.92
N ASP A 222 -16.31 5.47 16.58
CA ASP A 222 -16.88 6.54 15.75
C ASP A 222 -16.98 6.05 14.31
N PHE A 223 -17.89 5.10 14.09
CA PHE A 223 -18.40 4.76 12.76
C PHE A 223 -19.85 4.28 12.89
N LEU A 224 -20.79 5.22 13.00
CA LEU A 224 -22.14 5.04 12.46
C LEU A 224 -22.64 6.39 11.93
N PRO A 225 -23.31 6.41 10.76
CA PRO A 225 -23.91 7.63 10.23
C PRO A 225 -25.22 7.94 10.97
N HIS A 226 -25.44 9.22 11.29
CA HIS A 226 -26.78 9.72 11.57
C HIS A 226 -27.46 10.08 10.24
N ASN A 227 -28.74 9.70 10.15
CA ASN A 227 -29.67 9.87 9.03
C ASN A 227 -29.60 11.22 8.30
#